data_AF-A0A3B6C4P8-F1
#
_entry.id   AF-A0A3B6C4P8-F1
#
_cell.length_a   1.000
_cell.length_b   1.000
_cell.length_c   1.000
_cell.angle_alpha   90.00
_cell.angle_beta   90.00
_cell.angle_gamma   90.00
#
_symmetry.space_group_name_H-M   'P 1'
#
loop_
_entity.id
_entity.type
_entity.pdbx_description
1 polymer ?
#
loop_
_entity_poly.entity_id
_entity_poly.type
_entity_poly.pdbx_seq_one_letter_code
_entity_poly.pdbx_strand_id
1 'polypeptide(L)'
;MHTRFLLWPLLLAVSASSALLGVLAADLSKEPFTIRISCGSFDDVHTAPTNTLWYRDFGYTGGRFANATRPSFIVPPLKTLRYFPLSDGPENCYYINNVPNGHYQVRLFFALVADPNLDSEPIFDVSVEGTLFSSLLSGWSSDDEKTFAEALVFVQDSSLSVCFHSTGHGDPSILSIEVLQIDDNAYKFGSLWGKGTVLRTTKRLTCGSGKPAFDEDLNGIHWGGDRFWLGLKTLSSSSDDQPISTENVIAETLLAPNFYPQSMYQSAIVGTDRQPTLSFEMDVTPNKNYSVWLHFAEIDNGITAEEQRVFDVLINGDTAFKDIDIIRMTGERFTALVLNKTVAVSGTTLKITLQPVEGTHAIVSAIEVFEIIPAEMKTLTQEVTALRTLKGSLGLPLRFGWNGDPCIPQQHPWSGVDCQFDNTKRQWVIDGLGLDNQGLRGVIPSDVSKLQHLQSIDLSFNELNGSIPESLGQLTSLQTLNLNGNDLSGRVPASLGGRPLHRVRFNFTDNAGLCGIPGLRECGPHLSVAAKIGMAFGVLVAFLFLVVFAACWWKRRQNIIRGQKLAAAREAPYAKSRTQFTRDVQMGKHHRPHETSPRGGNNESSPHLLS
;
A
#
# COMPACT_ATOMS: atom_id res chain seq x y z
N MET A 1 86.07 -19.04 18.82
CA MET A 1 84.86 -19.89 18.92
C MET A 1 83.69 -18.92 19.08
N HIS A 2 82.74 -18.74 18.15
CA HIS A 2 82.00 -19.71 17.31
C HIS A 2 81.35 -20.80 18.17
N THR A 3 80.04 -21.05 18.17
CA THR A 3 78.91 -20.52 17.35
C THR A 3 77.59 -20.70 18.16
N ARG A 4 76.38 -20.28 17.77
CA ARG A 4 75.82 -19.92 16.45
C ARG A 4 74.69 -18.86 16.58
N PHE A 5 74.33 -18.22 15.47
CA PHE A 5 73.07 -17.50 15.28
C PHE A 5 71.86 -18.44 15.20
N LEU A 6 70.67 -17.92 15.53
CA LEU A 6 69.41 -18.30 14.87
C LEU A 6 68.50 -17.07 14.77
N LEU A 7 68.03 -16.77 13.55
CA LEU A 7 67.13 -15.68 13.19
C LEU A 7 65.87 -16.29 12.57
N TRP A 8 64.67 -15.92 13.06
CA TRP A 8 63.51 -15.58 12.23
C TRP A 8 62.40 -14.89 13.09
N PRO A 9 61.34 -14.29 12.52
CA PRO A 9 61.05 -12.89 12.86
C PRO A 9 59.65 -12.65 13.45
N LEU A 10 59.45 -11.44 13.97
CA LEU A 10 58.10 -10.85 14.11
C LEU A 10 57.56 -10.55 12.71
N LEU A 11 56.43 -11.16 12.33
CA LEU A 11 55.53 -10.71 11.27
C LEU A 11 54.26 -11.58 11.24
N LEU A 12 53.22 -11.17 11.99
CA LEU A 12 51.79 -11.55 11.80
C LEU A 12 50.93 -10.95 12.93
N ALA A 13 50.70 -9.63 12.89
CA ALA A 13 49.84 -8.91 13.85
C ALA A 13 49.11 -7.69 13.24
N VAL A 14 48.94 -7.65 11.90
CA VAL A 14 48.27 -6.55 11.18
C VAL A 14 47.33 -7.14 10.12
N SER A 15 46.21 -7.70 10.56
CA SER A 15 45.16 -8.23 9.67
C SER A 15 43.74 -8.25 10.25
N ALA A 16 43.54 -7.91 11.53
CA ALA A 16 42.22 -7.87 12.15
C ALA A 16 41.45 -6.58 11.81
N SER A 17 42.10 -5.41 11.95
CA SER A 17 41.46 -4.10 11.72
C SER A 17 41.07 -3.87 10.27
N SER A 18 41.88 -4.35 9.32
CA SER A 18 41.61 -4.26 7.88
C SER A 18 40.44 -5.14 7.44
N ALA A 19 40.14 -6.24 8.15
CA ALA A 19 38.95 -7.04 7.89
C ALA A 19 37.67 -6.31 8.35
N LEU A 20 37.71 -5.65 9.51
CA LEU A 20 36.56 -4.89 10.02
C LEU A 20 36.26 -3.65 9.15
N LEU A 21 37.29 -2.89 8.79
CA LEU A 21 37.19 -1.78 7.83
C LEU A 21 36.74 -2.27 6.45
N GLY A 22 37.24 -3.42 5.99
CA GLY A 22 36.86 -4.01 4.70
C GLY A 22 35.40 -4.47 4.62
N VAL A 23 34.79 -4.88 5.75
CA VAL A 23 33.36 -5.21 5.81
C VAL A 23 32.51 -3.93 5.85
N LEU A 24 32.87 -2.95 6.66
CA LEU A 24 32.18 -1.64 6.71
C LEU A 24 32.22 -0.89 5.36
N ALA A 25 33.36 -0.90 4.69
CA ALA A 25 33.53 -0.29 3.37
C ALA A 25 32.82 -1.04 2.24
N ALA A 26 32.46 -2.32 2.44
CA ALA A 26 31.75 -3.11 1.43
C ALA A 26 30.26 -2.78 1.39
N ASP A 27 29.60 -2.56 2.53
CA ASP A 27 28.16 -2.19 2.55
C ASP A 27 27.95 -0.78 2.00
N LEU A 28 28.79 0.18 2.40
CA LEU A 28 28.75 1.57 1.91
C LEU A 28 29.03 1.72 0.40
N SER A 29 29.55 0.69 -0.28
CA SER A 29 29.80 0.72 -1.72
C SER A 29 28.55 0.58 -2.59
N LYS A 30 27.41 0.24 -1.99
CA LYS A 30 26.10 0.15 -2.67
C LYS A 30 25.31 1.44 -2.40
N GLU A 31 24.68 1.99 -3.42
CA GLU A 31 23.77 3.13 -3.23
C GLU A 31 22.53 2.74 -2.40
N PRO A 32 22.09 3.58 -1.44
CA PRO A 32 20.90 3.35 -0.64
C PRO A 32 19.64 3.45 -1.50
N PHE A 33 18.63 2.60 -1.24
CA PHE A 33 17.37 2.69 -1.95
C PHE A 33 16.71 4.06 -1.74
N THR A 34 16.36 4.73 -2.83
CA THR A 34 15.76 6.05 -2.84
C THR A 34 14.61 6.06 -3.83
N ILE A 35 13.45 6.55 -3.42
CA ILE A 35 12.35 6.84 -4.33
C ILE A 35 11.63 8.13 -3.90
N ARG A 36 11.29 8.93 -4.91
CA ARG A 36 10.67 10.26 -4.76
C ARG A 36 9.48 10.32 -5.73
N ILE A 37 8.29 10.63 -5.24
CA ILE A 37 7.04 10.60 -6.01
C ILE A 37 6.47 12.02 -6.07
N SER A 38 6.29 12.54 -7.28
CA SER A 38 5.59 13.80 -7.56
C SER A 38 4.09 13.52 -7.70
N CYS A 39 3.31 13.76 -6.64
CA CYS A 39 1.90 13.43 -6.61
C CYS A 39 1.11 14.30 -7.62
N GLY A 40 0.10 13.71 -8.25
CA GLY A 40 -0.65 14.33 -9.34
C GLY A 40 0.11 14.52 -10.67
N SER A 41 1.41 14.22 -10.75
CA SER A 41 2.18 14.35 -12.00
C SER A 41 2.01 13.12 -12.89
N PHE A 42 1.83 13.34 -14.20
CA PHE A 42 1.78 12.27 -15.20
C PHE A 42 3.17 11.84 -15.71
N ASP A 43 4.13 12.75 -15.61
CA ASP A 43 5.50 12.62 -16.12
C ASP A 43 6.52 12.72 -14.97
N ASP A 44 7.70 12.14 -15.17
CA ASP A 44 8.83 12.29 -14.25
C ASP A 44 9.38 13.72 -14.35
N VAL A 45 9.61 14.37 -13.21
CA VAL A 45 9.99 15.79 -13.13
C VAL A 45 11.28 15.98 -12.35
N HIS A 46 12.02 17.05 -12.65
CA HIS A 46 13.25 17.40 -11.95
C HIS A 46 13.11 18.76 -11.25
N THR A 47 13.66 18.90 -10.03
CA THR A 47 13.62 20.13 -9.24
C THR A 47 14.99 20.76 -9.03
N ALA A 48 15.08 22.08 -9.20
CA ALA A 48 16.21 22.87 -8.70
C ALA A 48 16.18 22.91 -7.15
N PRO A 49 17.33 23.05 -6.46
CA PRO A 49 18.66 23.35 -7.01
C PRO A 49 19.46 22.13 -7.50
N THR A 50 19.33 20.98 -6.84
CA THR A 50 20.17 19.78 -7.06
C THR A 50 19.80 18.94 -8.29
N ASN A 51 18.82 19.38 -9.08
CA ASN A 51 18.23 18.61 -10.19
C ASN A 51 17.69 17.24 -9.71
N THR A 52 17.03 17.25 -8.55
CA THR A 52 16.44 16.06 -7.90
C THR A 52 15.39 15.43 -8.82
N LEU A 53 15.53 14.15 -9.15
CA LEU A 53 14.51 13.38 -9.88
C LEU A 53 13.34 13.03 -8.96
N TRP A 54 12.13 13.31 -9.42
CA TRP A 54 10.87 12.82 -8.87
C TRP A 54 10.16 12.01 -9.95
N TYR A 55 9.84 10.76 -9.65
CA TYR A 55 8.98 9.95 -10.50
C TYR A 55 7.57 10.52 -10.53
N ARG A 56 6.87 10.30 -11.64
CA ARG A 56 5.43 10.53 -11.78
C ARG A 56 4.62 9.80 -10.71
N ASP A 57 3.36 10.18 -10.58
CA ASP A 57 2.46 9.64 -9.58
C ASP A 57 2.08 8.17 -9.84
N PHE A 58 2.29 7.29 -8.85
CA PHE A 58 1.94 5.87 -8.93
C PHE A 58 1.59 5.30 -7.54
N GLY A 59 0.96 4.11 -7.51
CA GLY A 59 0.75 3.33 -6.28
C GLY A 59 -0.42 3.78 -5.40
N TYR A 60 -1.09 4.88 -5.74
CA TYR A 60 -2.27 5.40 -5.05
C TYR A 60 -3.53 4.53 -5.24
N THR A 61 -4.43 4.52 -4.25
CA THR A 61 -5.73 3.79 -4.32
C THR A 61 -6.88 4.55 -4.97
N GLY A 62 -6.80 5.88 -5.05
CA GLY A 62 -7.88 6.75 -5.48
C GLY A 62 -7.43 8.22 -5.56
N GLY A 63 -8.37 9.16 -5.46
CA GLY A 63 -8.09 10.59 -5.49
C GLY A 63 -7.88 11.17 -6.90
N ARG A 64 -7.72 12.49 -6.93
CA ARG A 64 -7.64 13.32 -8.14
C ARG A 64 -6.35 14.12 -8.13
N PHE A 65 -5.85 14.46 -9.31
CA PHE A 65 -4.72 15.38 -9.45
C PHE A 65 -5.24 16.83 -9.51
N ALA A 66 -4.44 17.77 -9.01
CA ALA A 66 -4.70 19.20 -9.14
C ALA A 66 -3.39 19.98 -9.27
N ASN A 67 -3.47 21.24 -9.69
CA ASN A 67 -2.38 22.20 -9.51
C ASN A 67 -2.19 22.47 -8.01
N ALA A 68 -0.95 22.70 -7.58
CA ALA A 68 -0.60 22.89 -6.18
C ALA A 68 -0.22 24.34 -5.84
N THR A 69 -0.74 24.85 -4.73
CA THR A 69 -0.25 26.04 -4.05
C THR A 69 0.72 25.59 -2.95
N ARG A 70 2.01 25.94 -3.08
CA ARG A 70 3.02 25.65 -2.06
C ARG A 70 2.83 26.57 -0.83
N PRO A 71 2.61 26.02 0.38
CA PRO A 71 2.49 26.81 1.60
C PRO A 71 3.84 27.31 2.13
N SER A 72 4.92 26.55 1.90
CA SER A 72 6.26 26.79 2.45
C SER A 72 7.35 26.80 1.37
N PHE A 73 8.49 27.40 1.71
CA PHE A 73 9.73 27.25 0.95
C PHE A 73 10.38 25.87 1.11
N ILE A 74 10.15 25.17 2.23
CA ILE A 74 10.68 23.83 2.56
C ILE A 74 10.11 22.78 1.60
N VAL A 75 8.80 22.85 1.37
CA VAL A 75 8.05 21.98 0.45
C VAL A 75 8.65 22.06 -0.96
N PRO A 76 8.97 20.94 -1.64
CA PRO A 76 9.69 20.97 -2.92
C PRO A 76 8.95 21.76 -4.01
N PRO A 77 9.65 22.31 -5.03
CA PRO A 77 9.08 23.21 -6.04
C PRO A 77 8.26 22.50 -7.14
N LEU A 78 7.46 21.51 -6.74
CA LEU A 78 6.53 20.77 -7.60
C LEU A 78 5.26 21.60 -7.89
N LYS A 79 4.57 21.26 -8.98
CA LYS A 79 3.43 22.03 -9.52
C LYS A 79 2.08 21.33 -9.39
N THR A 80 2.09 20.03 -9.14
CA THR A 80 0.92 19.16 -9.03
C THR A 80 0.86 18.55 -7.64
N LEU A 81 -0.34 18.23 -7.19
CA LEU A 81 -0.59 17.40 -6.01
C LEU A 81 -1.64 16.34 -6.31
N ARG A 82 -1.75 15.33 -5.43
CA ARG A 82 -2.94 14.47 -5.33
C ARG A 82 -3.77 14.91 -4.15
N TYR A 83 -5.10 14.94 -4.32
CA TYR A 83 -6.05 15.12 -3.22
C TYR A 83 -7.12 14.01 -3.24
N PHE A 84 -7.73 13.75 -2.09
CA PHE A 84 -8.59 12.59 -1.87
C PHE A 84 -10.01 13.00 -1.46
N PRO A 85 -10.92 13.24 -2.41
CA PRO A 85 -12.31 13.57 -2.10
C PRO A 85 -13.02 12.48 -1.31
N LEU A 86 -13.91 12.89 -0.40
CA LEU A 86 -14.79 11.96 0.33
C LEU A 86 -15.62 11.03 -0.59
N SER A 87 -15.84 11.39 -1.86
CA SER A 87 -16.45 10.51 -2.87
C SER A 87 -15.66 9.24 -3.15
N ASP A 88 -14.35 9.30 -2.94
CA ASP A 88 -13.37 8.25 -3.22
C ASP A 88 -13.10 7.40 -1.95
N GLY A 89 -13.84 7.66 -0.86
CA GLY A 89 -13.73 7.02 0.45
C GLY A 89 -13.00 7.89 1.48
N PRO A 90 -13.25 7.68 2.80
CA PRO A 90 -12.50 8.38 3.86
C PRO A 90 -11.01 7.99 3.88
N GLU A 91 -10.71 6.79 3.38
CA GLU A 91 -9.40 6.13 3.44
C GLU A 91 -8.76 6.05 2.06
N ASN A 92 -7.56 6.59 1.89
CA ASN A 92 -6.78 6.42 0.67
C ASN A 92 -5.28 6.26 0.95
N CYS A 93 -4.61 5.38 0.21
CA CYS A 93 -3.22 5.01 0.48
C CYS A 93 -2.35 5.01 -0.78
N TYR A 94 -1.04 5.14 -0.56
CA TYR A 94 0.02 4.78 -1.50
C TYR A 94 0.65 3.45 -1.09
N TYR A 95 0.88 2.55 -2.05
CA TYR A 95 1.69 1.35 -1.87
C TYR A 95 2.93 1.40 -2.77
N ILE A 96 4.11 1.49 -2.16
CA ILE A 96 5.40 1.55 -2.82
C ILE A 96 6.02 0.16 -2.74
N ASN A 97 6.04 -0.55 -3.87
CA ASN A 97 6.50 -1.95 -3.92
C ASN A 97 7.98 -2.06 -4.32
N ASN A 98 8.61 -3.17 -3.91
CA ASN A 98 10.04 -3.45 -4.10
C ASN A 98 10.99 -2.56 -3.27
N VAL A 99 10.46 -1.94 -2.20
CA VAL A 99 11.29 -1.31 -1.15
C VAL A 99 12.04 -2.43 -0.42
N PRO A 100 13.38 -2.40 -0.29
CA PRO A 100 14.12 -3.41 0.46
C PRO A 100 13.73 -3.47 1.95
N ASN A 101 14.17 -4.55 2.61
CA ASN A 101 14.11 -4.67 4.07
C ASN A 101 15.23 -3.83 4.69
N GLY A 102 14.91 -3.01 5.69
CA GLY A 102 15.83 -2.05 6.32
C GLY A 102 15.12 -0.85 6.94
N HIS A 103 15.89 0.11 7.46
CA HIS A 103 15.38 1.38 7.96
C HIS A 103 15.25 2.45 6.88
N TYR A 104 14.18 3.25 6.98
CA TYR A 104 13.81 4.28 6.00
C TYR A 104 13.38 5.58 6.67
N GLN A 105 13.87 6.70 6.14
CA GLN A 105 13.31 8.03 6.36
C GLN A 105 12.21 8.26 5.33
N VAL A 106 10.98 8.44 5.79
CA VAL A 106 9.79 8.71 4.98
C VAL A 106 9.41 10.18 5.19
N ARG A 107 9.42 10.97 4.12
CA ARG A 107 9.02 12.38 4.15
C ARG A 107 7.78 12.60 3.28
N LEU A 108 6.80 13.26 3.85
CA LEU A 108 5.51 13.60 3.23
C LEU A 108 5.40 15.12 3.20
N PHE A 109 5.27 15.71 2.01
CA PHE A 109 5.13 17.16 1.85
C PHE A 109 3.72 17.51 1.40
N PHE A 110 3.11 18.46 2.12
CA PHE A 110 1.70 18.81 1.96
C PHE A 110 1.57 20.14 1.21
N ALA A 111 0.48 20.27 0.46
CA ALA A 111 0.18 21.49 -0.29
C ALA A 111 -1.33 21.67 -0.44
N LEU A 112 -1.76 22.91 -0.68
CA LEU A 112 -3.16 23.25 -0.90
C LEU A 112 -3.51 23.12 -2.39
N VAL A 113 -4.74 22.74 -2.69
CA VAL A 113 -5.28 22.75 -4.07
C VAL A 113 -5.26 24.19 -4.57
N ALA A 114 -4.72 24.44 -5.77
CA ALA A 114 -4.69 25.76 -6.38
C ALA A 114 -6.05 26.12 -7.03
N ASP A 115 -7.11 26.14 -6.22
CA ASP A 115 -8.46 26.57 -6.57
C ASP A 115 -8.88 27.73 -5.65
N PRO A 116 -9.15 28.94 -6.17
CA PRO A 116 -9.55 30.10 -5.36
C PRO A 116 -10.97 29.99 -4.77
N ASN A 117 -11.67 28.87 -4.95
CA ASN A 117 -12.96 28.57 -4.33
C ASN A 117 -12.85 27.57 -3.15
N LEU A 118 -11.66 27.05 -2.83
CA LEU A 118 -11.42 26.24 -1.63
C LEU A 118 -10.95 27.13 -0.46
N ASP A 119 -11.91 27.66 0.30
CA ASP A 119 -11.65 28.48 1.49
C ASP A 119 -11.17 27.67 2.72
N SER A 120 -11.29 26.34 2.71
CA SER A 120 -10.96 25.48 3.85
C SER A 120 -9.66 24.69 3.64
N GLU A 121 -8.66 24.99 4.46
CA GLU A 121 -7.51 24.12 4.74
C GLU A 121 -8.00 22.73 5.18
N PRO A 122 -7.55 21.63 4.55
CA PRO A 122 -8.01 20.29 4.90
C PRO A 122 -7.34 19.78 6.19
N ILE A 123 -8.14 19.17 7.06
CA ILE A 123 -7.70 18.55 8.33
C ILE A 123 -7.79 17.03 8.17
N PHE A 124 -6.64 16.36 8.31
CA PHE A 124 -6.55 14.92 8.07
C PHE A 124 -5.43 14.24 8.85
N ASP A 125 -5.61 12.96 9.10
CA ASP A 125 -4.66 12.09 9.77
C ASP A 125 -3.82 11.32 8.75
N VAL A 126 -2.60 10.95 9.12
CA VAL A 126 -1.65 10.26 8.23
C VAL A 126 -0.91 9.14 8.97
N SER A 127 -1.02 7.92 8.43
CA SER A 127 -0.28 6.75 8.92
C SER A 127 0.80 6.29 7.95
N VAL A 128 1.82 5.63 8.51
CA VAL A 128 2.89 4.93 7.77
C VAL A 128 2.99 3.51 8.32
N GLU A 129 3.03 2.51 7.43
CA GLU A 129 2.98 1.09 7.79
C GLU A 129 1.81 0.69 8.72
N GLY A 130 0.68 1.43 8.60
CA GLY A 130 -0.52 1.26 9.42
C GLY A 130 -0.48 1.93 10.80
N THR A 131 0.63 2.59 11.17
CA THR A 131 0.76 3.32 12.43
C THR A 131 0.47 4.81 12.21
N LEU A 132 -0.54 5.36 12.90
CA LEU A 132 -0.83 6.80 12.88
C LEU A 132 0.34 7.58 13.47
N PHE A 133 0.93 8.51 12.70
CA PHE A 133 2.10 9.26 13.15
C PHE A 133 1.91 10.79 13.12
N SER A 134 1.16 11.31 12.15
CA SER A 134 0.92 12.76 11.98
C SER A 134 -0.56 13.08 11.83
N SER A 135 -0.95 14.27 12.32
CA SER A 135 -2.30 14.83 12.24
C SER A 135 -2.18 16.28 11.81
N LEU A 136 -2.72 16.63 10.63
CA LEU A 136 -2.68 17.98 10.09
C LEU A 136 -3.83 18.79 10.69
N LEU A 137 -3.55 19.47 11.79
CA LEU A 137 -4.48 20.36 12.49
C LEU A 137 -4.48 21.76 11.85
N SER A 138 -5.55 22.53 12.09
CA SER A 138 -5.68 23.84 11.46
C SER A 138 -4.52 24.80 11.79
N GLY A 139 -4.07 25.54 10.77
CA GLY A 139 -2.87 26.36 10.75
C GLY A 139 -1.64 25.66 10.18
N TRP A 140 -1.73 24.39 9.75
CA TRP A 140 -0.58 23.65 9.20
C TRP A 140 0.00 24.29 7.93
N SER A 141 -0.85 24.90 7.10
CA SER A 141 -0.44 25.58 5.85
C SER A 141 0.17 26.97 6.08
N SER A 142 0.15 27.46 7.33
CA SER A 142 0.69 28.76 7.74
C SER A 142 1.93 28.66 8.64
N ASP A 143 2.44 27.44 8.86
CA ASP A 143 3.62 27.15 9.68
C ASP A 143 4.54 26.22 8.89
N ASP A 144 5.69 26.73 8.46
CA ASP A 144 6.66 26.02 7.62
C ASP A 144 6.95 24.59 8.13
N GLU A 145 7.10 24.41 9.45
CA GLU A 145 7.42 23.10 10.05
C GLU A 145 6.25 22.10 10.03
N LYS A 146 5.00 22.58 9.88
CA LYS A 146 3.81 21.72 9.75
C LYS A 146 3.47 21.38 8.28
N THR A 147 4.15 21.99 7.31
CA THR A 147 3.91 21.73 5.88
C THR A 147 4.55 20.42 5.37
N PHE A 148 5.32 19.73 6.22
CA PHE A 148 5.80 18.37 5.96
C PHE A 148 5.70 17.51 7.23
N ALA A 149 5.80 16.20 7.07
CA ALA A 149 5.95 15.26 8.17
C ALA A 149 7.04 14.23 7.84
N GLU A 150 7.86 13.89 8.83
CA GLU A 150 8.94 12.92 8.71
C GLU A 150 8.79 11.79 9.73
N ALA A 151 8.83 10.55 9.23
CA ALA A 151 8.84 9.33 10.01
C ALA A 151 10.07 8.48 9.68
N LEU A 152 10.72 7.93 10.69
CA LEU A 152 11.74 6.89 10.51
C LEU A 152 11.12 5.54 10.90
N VAL A 153 11.14 4.60 9.95
CA VAL A 153 10.40 3.34 10.01
C VAL A 153 11.28 2.16 9.62
N PHE A 154 10.86 0.93 9.96
CA PHE A 154 11.52 -0.29 9.54
C PHE A 154 10.62 -1.14 8.63
N VAL A 155 11.02 -1.25 7.36
CA VAL A 155 10.25 -1.96 6.32
C VAL A 155 10.63 -3.44 6.31
N GLN A 156 9.64 -4.33 6.24
CA GLN A 156 9.84 -5.79 6.28
C GLN A 156 9.27 -6.52 5.07
N ASP A 157 8.10 -6.10 4.57
CA ASP A 157 7.26 -6.90 3.68
C ASP A 157 7.54 -6.65 2.18
N SER A 158 8.74 -6.16 1.85
CA SER A 158 9.19 -5.68 0.53
C SER A 158 8.27 -4.62 -0.12
N SER A 159 7.49 -3.92 0.69
CA SER A 159 6.52 -2.90 0.30
C SER A 159 6.36 -1.92 1.46
N LEU A 160 6.18 -0.63 1.16
CA LEU A 160 5.90 0.42 2.13
C LEU A 160 4.51 1.02 1.84
N SER A 161 3.74 1.26 2.89
CA SER A 161 2.42 1.87 2.84
C SER A 161 2.37 3.22 3.57
N VAL A 162 1.71 4.19 2.94
CA VAL A 162 1.33 5.49 3.54
C VAL A 162 -0.16 5.68 3.30
N CYS A 163 -0.94 5.97 4.35
CA CYS A 163 -2.38 6.19 4.24
C CYS A 163 -2.80 7.55 4.79
N PHE A 164 -3.84 8.10 4.16
CA PHE A 164 -4.41 9.42 4.38
C PHE A 164 -5.88 9.22 4.80
N HIS A 165 -6.19 9.69 6.00
CA HIS A 165 -7.44 9.42 6.71
C HIS A 165 -8.23 10.74 6.84
N SER A 166 -9.37 10.86 6.15
CA SER A 166 -10.17 12.08 6.20
C SER A 166 -10.95 12.20 7.51
N THR A 167 -10.78 13.31 8.22
CA THR A 167 -11.63 13.66 9.39
C THR A 167 -13.00 14.22 8.98
N GLY A 168 -13.33 14.25 7.68
CA GLY A 168 -14.52 14.91 7.13
C GLY A 168 -14.39 16.43 6.97
N HIS A 169 -13.28 17.03 7.40
CA HIS A 169 -13.00 18.46 7.31
C HIS A 169 -12.08 18.79 6.14
N GLY A 170 -12.62 18.70 4.91
CA GLY A 170 -11.89 18.90 3.67
C GLY A 170 -11.24 17.61 3.13
N ASP A 171 -10.71 17.71 1.91
CA ASP A 171 -10.12 16.58 1.18
C ASP A 171 -8.61 16.48 1.50
N PRO A 172 -8.11 15.35 2.06
CA PRO A 172 -6.68 15.16 2.31
C PRO A 172 -5.82 15.37 1.05
N SER A 173 -4.69 16.08 1.16
CA SER A 173 -3.83 16.44 0.03
C SER A 173 -2.35 16.18 0.27
N ILE A 174 -1.65 15.71 -0.78
CA ILE A 174 -0.22 15.37 -0.75
C ILE A 174 0.46 15.87 -2.03
N LEU A 175 1.55 16.63 -1.88
CA LEU A 175 2.37 17.12 -2.98
C LEU A 175 3.38 16.07 -3.43
N SER A 176 4.04 15.42 -2.46
CA SER A 176 5.06 14.43 -2.74
C SER A 176 5.38 13.52 -1.57
N ILE A 177 5.86 12.31 -1.91
CA ILE A 177 6.31 11.28 -0.97
C ILE A 177 7.77 10.95 -1.30
N GLU A 178 8.65 11.01 -0.30
CA GLU A 178 10.01 10.50 -0.38
C GLU A 178 10.18 9.30 0.57
N VAL A 179 10.90 8.28 0.11
CA VAL A 179 11.33 7.14 0.93
C VAL A 179 12.81 6.91 0.67
N LEU A 180 13.64 7.15 1.67
CA LEU A 180 15.10 7.12 1.59
C LEU A 180 15.66 6.11 2.58
N GLN A 181 16.51 5.20 2.12
CA GLN A 181 17.15 4.21 2.98
C GLN A 181 18.26 4.87 3.83
N ILE A 182 18.30 4.51 5.10
CA ILE A 182 19.34 4.91 6.05
C ILE A 182 20.07 3.68 6.58
N ASP A 183 21.21 3.86 7.27
CA ASP A 183 21.91 2.76 7.95
C ASP A 183 20.98 2.11 9.00
N ASP A 184 21.02 0.79 9.15
CA ASP A 184 20.15 0.09 10.11
C ASP A 184 20.43 0.44 11.59
N ASN A 185 21.56 1.09 11.87
CA ASN A 185 21.92 1.62 13.18
C ASN A 185 21.80 3.16 13.26
N ALA A 186 21.35 3.82 12.19
CA ALA A 186 21.02 5.25 12.25
C ALA A 186 19.93 5.47 13.31
N TYR A 187 19.96 6.61 14.01
CA TYR A 187 18.99 6.99 15.05
C TYR A 187 18.68 5.94 16.15
N LYS A 188 19.60 5.00 16.39
CA LYS A 188 19.48 3.90 17.35
C LYS A 188 19.47 4.38 18.81
N PHE A 189 18.31 4.85 19.26
CA PHE A 189 18.04 5.40 20.59
C PHE A 189 17.98 4.36 21.74
N GLY A 190 17.93 3.06 21.41
CA GLY A 190 17.82 2.00 22.41
C GLY A 190 17.39 0.64 21.84
N SER A 191 17.01 -0.28 22.73
CA SER A 191 16.59 -1.65 22.39
C SER A 191 15.21 -1.77 21.72
N LEU A 192 14.47 -0.67 21.61
CA LEU A 192 13.17 -0.60 20.92
C LEU A 192 13.30 -0.19 19.45
N TRP A 193 14.49 0.22 18.99
CA TRP A 193 14.73 0.58 17.59
C TRP A 193 14.49 -0.60 16.64
N GLY A 194 13.95 -0.32 15.46
CA GLY A 194 13.52 -1.31 14.47
C GLY A 194 12.05 -1.71 14.58
N LYS A 195 11.78 -3.02 14.44
CA LYS A 195 10.49 -3.64 14.06
C LYS A 195 9.21 -3.25 14.83
N GLY A 196 9.31 -2.51 15.94
CA GLY A 196 8.18 -2.17 16.82
C GLY A 196 8.02 -0.68 17.11
N THR A 197 8.65 0.20 16.34
CA THR A 197 8.62 1.66 16.58
C THR A 197 8.66 2.46 15.28
N VAL A 198 7.92 3.56 15.26
CA VAL A 198 8.07 4.68 14.34
C VAL A 198 8.66 5.85 15.14
N LEU A 199 9.74 6.46 14.66
CA LEU A 199 10.20 7.76 15.19
C LEU A 199 9.58 8.88 14.35
N ARG A 200 8.83 9.80 14.97
CA ARG A 200 8.42 11.04 14.28
C ARG A 200 9.35 12.19 14.66
N THR A 201 10.01 12.78 13.67
CA THR A 201 10.79 14.00 13.86
C THR A 201 9.86 15.13 14.31
N THR A 202 10.12 15.71 15.47
CA THR A 202 9.29 16.77 16.08
C THR A 202 10.01 18.11 16.11
N LYS A 203 11.35 18.12 16.24
CA LYS A 203 12.23 19.26 15.92
C LYS A 203 13.58 18.78 15.37
N ARG A 204 14.17 19.56 14.46
CA ARG A 204 15.56 19.42 13.99
C ARG A 204 16.15 20.82 13.79
N LEU A 205 17.12 21.20 14.61
CA LEU A 205 17.55 22.59 14.82
C LEU A 205 19.07 22.69 14.64
N THR A 206 19.56 23.62 13.81
CA THR A 206 20.98 23.99 13.71
C THR A 206 21.22 25.34 14.39
N CYS A 207 22.28 25.47 15.18
CA CYS A 207 22.48 26.56 16.12
C CYS A 207 23.61 27.51 15.66
N GLY A 208 23.34 28.81 15.73
CA GLY A 208 24.34 29.88 15.57
C GLY A 208 24.30 30.51 14.19
N SER A 209 24.24 29.70 13.12
CA SER A 209 24.21 30.20 11.74
C SER A 209 22.99 31.06 11.42
N GLY A 210 21.84 30.79 12.07
CA GLY A 210 20.56 31.43 11.75
C GLY A 210 20.07 31.18 10.33
N LYS A 211 20.59 30.15 9.65
CA LYS A 211 20.18 29.73 8.31
C LYS A 211 19.67 28.29 8.38
N PRO A 212 18.55 27.95 7.71
CA PRO A 212 18.19 26.55 7.55
C PRO A 212 19.22 25.85 6.66
N ALA A 213 19.41 24.55 6.87
CA ALA A 213 20.24 23.69 6.03
C ALA A 213 19.36 22.54 5.49
N PHE A 214 19.45 22.28 4.19
CA PHE A 214 18.65 21.28 3.48
C PHE A 214 19.38 20.84 2.21
N ASP A 215 19.32 19.55 1.88
CA ASP A 215 20.00 18.95 0.72
C ASP A 215 21.51 19.32 0.64
N GLU A 216 22.15 19.41 1.82
CA GLU A 216 23.60 19.66 1.96
C GLU A 216 24.40 18.45 1.46
N ASP A 217 25.35 18.68 0.55
CA ASP A 217 26.18 17.61 -0.01
C ASP A 217 27.11 17.00 1.05
N LEU A 218 26.87 15.73 1.38
CA LEU A 218 27.70 14.92 2.29
C LEU A 218 28.94 14.36 1.57
N ASN A 219 29.56 15.14 0.66
CA ASN A 219 30.61 14.74 -0.27
C ASN A 219 30.28 13.46 -1.07
N GLY A 220 29.05 13.36 -1.57
CA GLY A 220 28.54 12.19 -2.29
C GLY A 220 28.19 10.98 -1.42
N ILE A 221 28.23 11.07 -0.09
CA ILE A 221 27.73 10.00 0.78
C ILE A 221 26.19 10.07 0.82
N HIS A 222 25.54 9.18 0.07
CA HIS A 222 24.08 9.11 0.02
C HIS A 222 23.46 8.42 1.25
N TRP A 223 24.25 7.67 2.02
CA TRP A 223 23.79 7.00 3.24
C TRP A 223 23.52 8.01 4.36
N GLY A 224 22.38 7.85 5.05
CA GLY A 224 21.95 8.73 6.14
C GLY A 224 20.87 9.75 5.78
N GLY A 225 20.56 9.91 4.49
CA GLY A 225 19.48 10.78 3.99
C GLY A 225 19.73 12.28 4.13
N ASP A 226 19.22 13.07 3.19
CA ASP A 226 19.14 14.53 3.34
C ASP A 226 18.16 14.90 4.47
N ARG A 227 18.32 16.09 5.06
CA ARG A 227 17.58 16.49 6.27
C ARG A 227 17.33 17.98 6.28
N PHE A 228 16.12 18.39 6.65
CA PHE A 228 15.80 19.79 6.91
C PHE A 228 16.16 20.18 8.35
N TRP A 229 17.13 21.06 8.51
CA TRP A 229 17.49 21.70 9.78
C TRP A 229 16.96 23.13 9.80
N LEU A 230 16.16 23.49 10.80
CA LEU A 230 15.75 24.87 11.03
C LEU A 230 16.89 25.66 11.69
N GLY A 231 17.22 26.83 11.14
CA GLY A 231 18.32 27.67 11.64
C GLY A 231 17.93 28.58 12.80
N LEU A 232 18.53 28.38 13.97
CA LEU A 232 18.42 29.25 15.13
C LEU A 232 19.61 30.21 15.24
N LYS A 233 19.34 31.47 15.61
CA LYS A 233 20.37 32.48 15.97
C LYS A 233 20.62 32.54 17.47
N THR A 234 19.55 32.42 18.24
CA THR A 234 19.51 32.36 19.70
C THR A 234 18.68 31.15 20.08
N LEU A 235 19.11 30.45 21.12
CA LEU A 235 18.40 29.34 21.75
C LEU A 235 17.48 29.88 22.85
N SER A 236 17.87 30.99 23.48
CA SER A 236 17.13 31.64 24.55
C SER A 236 16.12 32.69 24.03
N SER A 237 15.08 32.94 24.83
CA SER A 237 14.14 34.06 24.63
C SER A 237 14.69 35.42 25.06
N SER A 238 15.85 35.46 25.73
CA SER A 238 16.45 36.68 26.30
C SER A 238 17.46 37.36 25.37
N SER A 239 17.95 36.68 24.31
CA SER A 239 18.93 37.19 23.33
C SER A 239 20.29 37.65 23.90
N ASP A 240 20.60 37.29 25.15
CA ASP A 240 21.91 37.45 25.78
C ASP A 240 22.85 36.24 25.48
N ASP A 241 22.45 35.29 24.64
CA ASP A 241 23.26 34.16 24.16
C ASP A 241 23.95 34.45 22.81
N GLN A 242 25.19 33.97 22.64
CA GLN A 242 26.08 34.38 21.56
C GLN A 242 26.23 33.30 20.47
N PRO A 243 25.86 33.58 19.20
CA PRO A 243 26.22 32.72 18.08
C PRO A 243 27.70 32.85 17.74
N ILE A 244 28.37 31.73 17.45
CA ILE A 244 29.74 31.65 16.95
C ILE A 244 29.84 30.73 15.72
N SER A 245 30.90 30.88 14.94
CA SER A 245 31.18 30.04 13.77
C SER A 245 32.67 29.92 13.47
N THR A 246 33.07 28.88 12.75
CA THR A 246 34.44 28.64 12.29
C THR A 246 34.50 28.22 10.82
N GLU A 247 35.60 28.55 10.15
CA GLU A 247 35.91 28.05 8.80
C GLU A 247 36.70 26.72 8.84
N ASN A 248 37.13 26.28 10.03
CA ASN A 248 37.89 25.03 10.19
C ASN A 248 37.05 23.81 9.80
N VAL A 249 37.73 22.79 9.27
CA VAL A 249 37.13 21.46 9.00
C VAL A 249 36.73 20.82 10.32
N ILE A 250 35.53 20.23 10.38
CA ILE A 250 35.07 19.47 11.55
C ILE A 250 35.21 17.96 11.29
N ALA A 251 36.02 17.29 12.09
CA ALA A 251 36.26 15.85 12.03
C ALA A 251 35.04 15.03 12.52
N GLU A 252 35.04 13.75 12.15
CA GLU A 252 34.03 12.73 12.53
C GLU A 252 32.58 12.99 12.08
N THR A 253 32.32 14.05 11.32
CA THR A 253 31.00 14.44 10.79
C THR A 253 30.38 13.43 9.82
N LEU A 254 31.20 12.70 9.08
CA LEU A 254 30.79 11.74 8.03
C LEU A 254 31.05 10.28 8.42
N LEU A 255 30.77 9.91 9.68
CA LEU A 255 30.91 8.55 10.17
C LEU A 255 29.57 7.78 10.20
N ALA A 256 29.65 6.48 9.89
CA ALA A 256 28.54 5.56 10.10
C ALA A 256 28.23 5.41 11.61
N PRO A 257 26.95 5.26 12.00
CA PRO A 257 25.78 5.07 11.14
C PRO A 257 25.00 6.37 10.84
N ASN A 258 25.37 7.50 11.45
CA ASN A 258 24.67 8.77 11.31
C ASN A 258 25.59 9.82 10.68
N PHE A 259 25.55 9.93 9.36
CA PHE A 259 26.27 10.97 8.61
C PHE A 259 25.59 12.34 8.82
N TYR A 260 26.36 13.41 9.00
CA TYR A 260 25.85 14.76 9.28
C TYR A 260 26.58 15.83 8.45
N PRO A 261 25.91 16.93 8.04
CA PRO A 261 26.58 18.03 7.35
C PRO A 261 27.66 18.69 8.22
N GLN A 262 28.87 18.87 7.68
CA GLN A 262 29.96 19.57 8.37
C GLN A 262 29.58 21.02 8.72
N SER A 263 28.82 21.66 7.83
CA SER A 263 28.29 23.02 7.96
C SER A 263 27.45 23.23 9.23
N MET A 264 26.79 22.19 9.75
CA MET A 264 26.01 22.25 10.99
C MET A 264 26.90 22.37 12.23
N TYR A 265 28.04 21.68 12.27
CA TYR A 265 29.00 21.78 13.38
C TYR A 265 29.95 22.99 13.27
N GLN A 266 30.03 23.63 12.10
CA GLN A 266 30.79 24.86 11.90
C GLN A 266 30.12 26.11 12.51
N SER A 267 28.91 25.98 13.06
CA SER A 267 28.28 26.99 13.91
C SER A 267 27.83 26.42 15.26
N ALA A 268 27.75 27.29 16.26
CA ALA A 268 27.21 26.96 17.57
C ALA A 268 26.58 28.18 18.23
N ILE A 269 25.79 27.96 19.28
CA ILE A 269 25.38 28.97 20.24
C ILE A 269 26.12 28.70 21.55
N VAL A 270 26.67 29.75 22.16
CA VAL A 270 27.40 29.73 23.43
C VAL A 270 26.68 30.65 24.43
N GLY A 271 26.70 30.29 25.72
CA GLY A 271 26.28 31.20 26.78
C GLY A 271 27.18 32.44 26.90
N THR A 272 26.81 33.39 27.76
CA THR A 272 27.62 34.58 28.06
C THR A 272 27.76 34.80 29.56
N ASP A 273 28.58 35.76 30.00
CA ASP A 273 28.76 36.06 31.43
C ASP A 273 27.46 36.48 32.14
N ARG A 274 26.44 36.89 31.37
CA ARG A 274 25.08 37.19 31.87
C ARG A 274 24.19 35.96 31.90
N GLN A 275 24.32 35.10 30.89
CA GLN A 275 23.52 33.90 30.68
C GLN A 275 24.44 32.72 30.32
N PRO A 276 25.17 32.16 31.29
CA PRO A 276 26.15 31.10 31.03
C PRO A 276 25.46 29.75 30.73
N THR A 277 24.25 29.58 31.26
CA THR A 277 23.34 28.46 31.03
C THR A 277 22.51 28.68 29.78
N LEU A 278 22.61 27.76 28.82
CA LEU A 278 21.73 27.73 27.65
C LEU A 278 20.47 26.91 27.97
N SER A 279 19.32 27.31 27.44
CA SER A 279 18.10 26.50 27.56
C SER A 279 17.24 26.61 26.30
N PHE A 280 16.75 25.47 25.86
CA PHE A 280 15.73 25.30 24.83
C PHE A 280 14.44 24.75 25.47
N GLU A 281 13.27 25.12 24.96
CA GLU A 281 11.99 24.59 25.41
C GLU A 281 11.01 24.52 24.24
N MET A 282 10.21 23.46 24.19
CA MET A 282 9.22 23.21 23.14
C MET A 282 7.98 22.49 23.69
N ASP A 283 6.83 22.72 23.06
CA ASP A 283 5.61 21.96 23.33
C ASP A 283 5.71 20.51 22.82
N VAL A 284 5.13 19.57 23.57
CA VAL A 284 5.09 18.13 23.28
C VAL A 284 3.78 17.50 23.72
N THR A 285 3.48 16.31 23.19
CA THR A 285 2.31 15.52 23.61
C THR A 285 2.60 14.86 24.97
N PRO A 286 1.76 15.07 26.00
CA PRO A 286 1.97 14.49 27.32
C PRO A 286 1.79 12.97 27.33
N ASN A 287 2.52 12.30 28.23
CA ASN A 287 2.57 10.85 28.40
C ASN A 287 3.15 10.10 27.18
N LYS A 288 4.09 10.73 26.46
CA LYS A 288 4.85 10.13 25.37
C LYS A 288 6.34 10.01 25.73
N ASN A 289 7.04 9.14 25.00
CA ASN A 289 8.50 9.02 25.08
C ASN A 289 9.13 9.83 23.93
N TYR A 290 10.20 10.56 24.24
CA TYR A 290 10.94 11.37 23.28
C TYR A 290 12.42 10.97 23.28
N SER A 291 13.01 10.82 22.10
CA SER A 291 14.47 10.71 21.94
C SER A 291 15.04 12.09 21.64
N VAL A 292 15.82 12.61 22.56
CA VAL A 292 16.60 13.84 22.40
C VAL A 292 17.98 13.48 21.89
N TRP A 293 18.45 14.17 20.85
CA TRP A 293 19.81 14.07 20.29
C TRP A 293 20.44 15.47 20.33
N LEU A 294 21.68 15.55 20.78
CA LEU A 294 22.42 16.79 21.00
C LEU A 294 23.77 16.71 20.30
N HIS A 295 24.08 17.76 19.56
CA HIS A 295 25.25 17.85 18.69
C HIS A 295 26.16 18.96 19.17
N PHE A 296 27.44 18.62 19.28
CA PHE A 296 28.48 19.52 19.77
C PHE A 296 29.71 19.41 18.88
N ALA A 297 30.41 20.52 18.70
CA ALA A 297 31.82 20.54 18.37
C ALA A 297 32.43 21.72 19.14
N GLU A 298 33.60 21.53 19.75
CA GLU A 298 34.31 22.67 20.34
C GLU A 298 34.99 23.46 19.22
N ILE A 299 34.40 24.62 18.91
CA ILE A 299 34.82 25.51 17.83
C ILE A 299 35.26 26.90 18.34
N ASP A 300 35.17 27.13 19.64
CA ASP A 300 35.62 28.37 20.28
C ASP A 300 37.16 28.43 20.30
N ASN A 301 37.72 29.53 19.80
CA ASN A 301 39.17 29.72 19.79
C ASN A 301 39.74 30.00 21.20
N GLY A 302 38.92 30.42 22.16
CA GLY A 302 39.31 30.63 23.56
C GLY A 302 39.48 29.32 24.34
N ILE A 303 38.76 28.26 23.96
CA ILE A 303 38.89 26.93 24.56
C ILE A 303 39.95 26.14 23.79
N THR A 304 40.90 25.56 24.51
CA THR A 304 42.17 25.03 23.95
C THR A 304 42.60 23.68 24.54
N ALA A 305 42.04 23.27 25.67
CA ALA A 305 42.32 22.01 26.35
C ALA A 305 41.10 21.53 27.16
N GLU A 306 41.17 20.30 27.64
CA GLU A 306 40.24 19.72 28.63
C GLU A 306 40.11 20.60 29.89
N GLU A 307 39.03 20.39 30.66
CA GLU A 307 38.67 21.08 31.91
C GLU A 307 38.37 22.60 31.75
N GLN A 308 38.57 23.18 30.55
CA GLN A 308 38.29 24.60 30.26
C GLN A 308 36.81 24.91 29.97
N ARG A 309 36.02 23.90 29.56
CA ARG A 309 34.56 24.00 29.41
C ARG A 309 33.91 22.66 29.79
N VAL A 310 33.28 22.62 30.97
CA VAL A 310 32.57 21.43 31.49
C VAL A 310 31.14 21.82 31.84
N PHE A 311 30.14 21.11 31.32
CA PHE A 311 28.74 21.38 31.61
C PHE A 311 27.89 20.11 31.80
N ASP A 312 26.85 20.23 32.63
CA ASP A 312 25.80 19.22 32.76
C ASP A 312 24.70 19.49 31.73
N VAL A 313 24.01 18.44 31.30
CA VAL A 313 22.82 18.52 30.45
C VAL A 313 21.63 17.98 31.23
N LEU A 314 20.68 18.86 31.51
CA LEU A 314 19.43 18.55 32.20
C LEU A 314 18.29 18.50 31.17
N ILE A 315 17.41 17.50 31.29
CA ILE A 315 16.18 17.39 30.50
C ILE A 315 15.01 17.35 31.49
N ASN A 316 14.08 18.30 31.36
CA ASN A 316 12.98 18.55 32.31
C ASN A 316 13.42 18.73 33.78
N GLY A 317 14.69 19.07 34.02
CA GLY A 317 15.29 19.23 35.35
C GLY A 317 16.07 18.02 35.86
N ASP A 318 15.94 16.85 35.23
CA ASP A 318 16.74 15.66 35.54
C ASP A 318 18.07 15.67 34.77
N THR A 319 19.20 15.42 35.43
CA THR A 319 20.52 15.31 34.79
C THR A 319 20.55 14.13 33.81
N ALA A 320 20.47 14.42 32.51
CA ALA A 320 20.49 13.45 31.43
C ALA A 320 21.93 12.98 31.11
N PHE A 321 22.86 13.92 31.13
CA PHE A 321 24.31 13.75 31.02
C PHE A 321 25.02 14.67 32.02
N LYS A 322 26.20 14.25 32.52
CA LYS A 322 26.97 14.95 33.55
C LYS A 322 28.42 15.12 33.09
N ASP A 323 29.06 16.22 33.50
CA ASP A 323 30.48 16.49 33.30
C ASP A 323 30.91 16.43 31.81
N ILE A 324 30.09 16.98 30.92
CA ILE A 324 30.39 17.03 29.47
C ILE A 324 31.52 18.02 29.21
N ASP A 325 32.65 17.48 28.79
CA ASP A 325 33.80 18.17 28.23
C ASP A 325 33.98 17.61 26.83
N ILE A 326 33.82 18.46 25.81
CA ILE A 326 33.84 18.01 24.42
C ILE A 326 35.23 17.52 24.04
N ILE A 327 36.28 18.27 24.40
CA ILE A 327 37.68 17.96 24.03
C ILE A 327 38.10 16.64 24.68
N ARG A 328 37.74 16.40 25.95
CA ARG A 328 38.02 15.14 26.64
C ARG A 328 37.27 13.94 26.05
N MET A 329 36.11 14.17 25.44
CA MET A 329 35.27 13.11 24.86
C MET A 329 35.61 12.80 23.39
N THR A 330 36.11 13.77 22.62
CA THR A 330 36.57 13.59 21.22
C THR A 330 38.08 13.37 21.09
N GLY A 331 38.86 13.80 22.09
CA GLY A 331 40.33 13.83 22.06
C GLY A 331 40.92 15.11 21.44
N GLU A 332 40.17 15.86 20.63
CA GLU A 332 40.61 17.15 20.07
C GLU A 332 39.46 18.11 19.71
N ARG A 333 39.80 19.39 19.52
CA ARG A 333 38.88 20.45 19.06
C ARG A 333 38.42 20.20 17.62
N PHE A 334 37.38 20.91 17.18
CA PHE A 334 36.84 20.80 15.82
C PHE A 334 36.49 19.35 15.44
N THR A 335 35.97 18.57 16.39
CA THR A 335 35.48 17.20 16.18
C THR A 335 34.04 17.10 16.63
N ALA A 336 33.22 16.40 15.86
CA ALA A 336 31.79 16.22 16.14
C ALA A 336 31.55 15.22 17.28
N LEU A 337 30.70 15.60 18.23
CA LEU A 337 30.20 14.77 19.32
C LEU A 337 28.67 14.73 19.27
N VAL A 338 28.10 13.52 19.34
CA VAL A 338 26.65 13.29 19.35
C VAL A 338 26.25 12.51 20.60
N LEU A 339 25.37 13.09 21.41
CA LEU A 339 24.83 12.46 22.62
C LEU A 339 23.31 12.30 22.48
N ASN A 340 22.77 11.12 22.79
CA ASN A 340 21.33 10.88 22.73
C ASN A 340 20.74 10.25 24.01
N LYS A 341 19.51 10.63 24.33
CA LYS A 341 18.79 10.21 25.54
C LYS A 341 17.31 10.03 25.21
N THR A 342 16.76 8.86 25.53
CA THR A 342 15.30 8.69 25.62
C THR A 342 14.81 9.17 26.99
N VAL A 343 13.76 9.99 26.99
CA VAL A 343 13.05 10.48 28.18
C VAL A 343 11.55 10.24 28.05
N ALA A 344 10.87 9.98 29.16
CA ALA A 344 9.41 9.96 29.23
C ALA A 344 8.93 11.35 29.69
N VAL A 345 7.97 11.95 28.98
CA VAL A 345 7.46 13.30 29.30
C VAL A 345 5.99 13.21 29.67
N SER A 346 5.67 13.52 30.92
CA SER A 346 4.30 13.55 31.46
C SER A 346 3.61 14.91 31.33
N GLY A 347 4.40 16.00 31.24
CA GLY A 347 3.92 17.37 31.00
C GLY A 347 3.72 17.68 29.51
N THR A 348 3.31 18.91 29.22
CA THR A 348 3.12 19.41 27.84
C THR A 348 4.34 20.12 27.26
N THR A 349 5.43 20.29 28.02
CA THR A 349 6.69 20.87 27.51
C THR A 349 7.88 19.93 27.72
N LEU A 350 8.83 20.01 26.79
CA LEU A 350 10.15 19.40 26.87
C LEU A 350 11.17 20.54 26.94
N LYS A 351 11.89 20.61 28.06
CA LYS A 351 12.92 21.61 28.33
C LYS A 351 14.29 20.94 28.36
N ILE A 352 15.24 21.47 27.60
CA ILE A 352 16.64 21.05 27.59
C ILE A 352 17.46 22.22 28.13
N THR A 353 18.32 21.97 29.11
CA THR A 353 19.12 23.00 29.78
C THR A 353 20.56 22.53 29.90
N LEU A 354 21.50 23.33 29.38
CA LEU A 354 22.94 23.06 29.43
C LEU A 354 23.55 24.01 30.47
N GLN A 355 23.97 23.44 31.60
CA GLN A 355 24.37 24.18 32.80
C GLN A 355 25.88 24.03 33.04
N PRO A 356 26.68 25.10 32.96
CA PRO A 356 28.11 25.05 33.28
C PRO A 356 28.40 24.55 34.69
N VAL A 357 29.47 23.76 34.79
CA VAL A 357 30.03 23.20 36.03
C VAL A 357 31.44 23.74 36.24
N GLU A 358 32.27 23.71 35.19
CA GLU A 358 33.61 24.30 35.16
C GLU A 358 33.83 25.06 33.84
N GLY A 359 34.71 26.06 33.83
CA GLY A 359 34.74 27.06 32.76
C GLY A 359 33.62 28.09 32.89
N THR A 360 33.29 28.79 31.81
CA THR A 360 32.41 29.98 31.84
C THR A 360 31.01 29.78 31.24
N HIS A 361 30.89 29.05 30.13
CA HIS A 361 29.65 29.03 29.32
C HIS A 361 29.40 27.67 28.67
N ALA A 362 28.13 27.26 28.54
CA ALA A 362 27.74 26.09 27.76
C ALA A 362 27.77 26.38 26.24
N ILE A 363 27.82 25.34 25.41
CA ILE A 363 27.84 25.41 23.94
C ILE A 363 26.92 24.32 23.33
N VAL A 364 26.27 24.61 22.19
CA VAL A 364 25.53 23.62 21.38
C VAL A 364 25.59 23.94 19.88
N SER A 365 25.79 22.92 19.04
CA SER A 365 25.82 23.06 17.57
C SER A 365 24.47 22.71 16.92
N ALA A 366 23.77 21.69 17.41
CA ALA A 366 22.43 21.34 16.94
C ALA A 366 21.64 20.46 17.94
N ILE A 367 20.33 20.36 17.72
CA ILE A 367 19.38 19.56 18.53
C ILE A 367 18.41 18.83 17.60
N GLU A 368 18.21 17.53 17.79
CA GLU A 368 17.08 16.78 17.20
C GLU A 368 16.17 16.21 18.31
N VAL A 369 14.87 16.22 18.09
CA VAL A 369 13.87 15.64 19.01
C VAL A 369 12.87 14.79 18.22
N PHE A 370 12.78 13.52 18.58
CA PHE A 370 11.86 12.54 17.97
C PHE A 370 10.82 12.05 18.96
N GLU A 371 9.55 11.98 18.58
CA GLU A 371 8.55 11.21 19.33
C GLU A 371 8.71 9.73 19.02
N ILE A 372 8.75 8.90 20.06
CA ILE A 372 8.86 7.44 19.96
C ILE A 372 7.44 6.86 19.98
N ILE A 373 6.92 6.53 18.79
CA ILE A 373 5.58 6.00 18.60
C ILE A 373 5.68 4.47 18.48
N PRO A 374 5.07 3.68 19.39
CA PRO A 374 5.00 2.23 19.23
C PRO A 374 4.27 1.88 17.93
N ALA A 375 4.87 1.03 17.09
CA ALA A 375 4.23 0.63 15.84
C ALA A 375 3.00 -0.24 16.12
N GLU A 376 1.90 0.02 15.42
CA GLU A 376 0.68 -0.78 15.53
C GLU A 376 0.87 -2.15 14.86
N MET A 377 0.34 -3.20 15.49
CA MET A 377 0.49 -4.57 14.99
C MET A 377 -0.43 -4.80 13.79
N LYS A 378 0.12 -5.01 12.58
CA LYS A 378 -0.66 -5.27 11.36
C LYS A 378 -1.66 -6.43 11.51
N THR A 379 -2.76 -6.36 10.76
CA THR A 379 -3.76 -7.43 10.65
C THR A 379 -3.16 -8.67 9.99
N LEU A 380 -3.65 -9.86 10.38
CA LEU A 380 -3.23 -11.14 9.83
C LEU A 380 -3.35 -11.16 8.29
N THR A 381 -2.20 -11.23 7.61
CA THR A 381 -2.07 -11.00 6.16
C THR A 381 -2.97 -11.89 5.29
N GLN A 382 -3.29 -13.10 5.75
CA GLN A 382 -4.20 -14.01 5.05
C GLN A 382 -5.64 -13.49 5.02
N GLU A 383 -6.06 -12.80 6.09
CA GLU A 383 -7.40 -12.21 6.24
C GLU A 383 -7.48 -10.88 5.49
N VAL A 384 -6.44 -10.04 5.55
CA VAL A 384 -6.31 -8.85 4.69
C VAL A 384 -6.40 -9.22 3.20
N THR A 385 -5.75 -10.31 2.79
CA THR A 385 -5.83 -10.82 1.42
C THR A 385 -7.27 -11.25 1.06
N ALA A 386 -7.97 -11.91 1.99
CA ALA A 386 -9.35 -12.34 1.78
C ALA A 386 -10.34 -11.17 1.67
N LEU A 387 -10.19 -10.13 2.50
CA LEU A 387 -11.01 -8.92 2.39
C LEU A 387 -10.71 -8.14 1.10
N ARG A 388 -9.46 -8.14 0.60
CA ARG A 388 -9.13 -7.57 -0.71
C ARG A 388 -9.79 -8.34 -1.87
N THR A 389 -9.84 -9.68 -1.81
CA THR A 389 -10.64 -10.49 -2.76
C THR A 389 -12.14 -10.19 -2.64
N LEU A 390 -12.66 -10.06 -1.40
CA LEU A 390 -14.07 -9.76 -1.14
C LEU A 390 -14.47 -8.38 -1.69
N LYS A 391 -13.64 -7.35 -1.50
CA LYS A 391 -13.83 -5.99 -2.04
C LYS A 391 -14.09 -6.00 -3.55
N GLY A 392 -13.27 -6.74 -4.30
CA GLY A 392 -13.43 -6.91 -5.74
C GLY A 392 -14.65 -7.75 -6.12
N SER A 393 -14.90 -8.84 -5.39
CA SER A 393 -15.97 -9.81 -5.68
C SER A 393 -17.39 -9.29 -5.40
N LEU A 394 -17.52 -8.39 -4.41
CA LEU A 394 -18.80 -7.75 -4.02
C LEU A 394 -19.02 -6.37 -4.67
N GLY A 395 -18.02 -5.86 -5.42
CA GLY A 395 -18.05 -4.51 -6.00
C GLY A 395 -18.19 -3.40 -4.96
N LEU A 396 -17.48 -3.50 -3.83
CA LEU A 396 -17.68 -2.62 -2.67
C LEU A 396 -17.58 -1.11 -3.04
N PRO A 397 -18.62 -0.30 -2.74
CA PRO A 397 -18.60 1.13 -2.97
C PRO A 397 -17.45 1.85 -2.25
N LEU A 398 -16.81 2.84 -2.90
CA LEU A 398 -15.64 3.54 -2.36
C LEU A 398 -15.86 4.18 -0.98
N ARG A 399 -17.10 4.60 -0.67
CA ARG A 399 -17.54 5.12 0.64
C ARG A 399 -17.14 4.25 1.84
N PHE A 400 -16.89 2.95 1.63
CA PHE A 400 -16.48 2.02 2.69
C PHE A 400 -15.04 2.21 3.17
N GLY A 401 -14.17 2.86 2.41
CA GLY A 401 -12.80 3.12 2.83
C GLY A 401 -11.93 1.87 2.97
N TRP A 402 -12.19 0.78 2.23
CA TRP A 402 -11.40 -0.47 2.32
C TRP A 402 -10.02 -0.33 1.64
N ASN A 403 -9.17 0.57 2.11
CA ASN A 403 -7.81 0.85 1.67
C ASN A 403 -6.87 0.81 2.90
N GLY A 404 -5.62 0.37 2.75
CA GLY A 404 -4.67 0.20 3.85
C GLY A 404 -4.73 -1.20 4.49
N ASP A 405 -4.69 -1.23 5.82
CA ASP A 405 -4.91 -2.40 6.68
C ASP A 405 -6.33 -2.29 7.30
N PRO A 406 -7.08 -3.40 7.51
CA PRO A 406 -8.47 -3.32 7.96
C PRO A 406 -8.68 -2.81 9.39
N CYS A 407 -7.69 -2.98 10.28
CA CYS A 407 -7.85 -2.78 11.71
C CYS A 407 -6.88 -1.73 12.31
N ILE A 408 -5.89 -1.24 11.54
CA ILE A 408 -4.96 -0.21 11.96
C ILE A 408 -4.80 0.89 10.89
N PRO A 409 -4.68 2.17 11.29
CA PRO A 409 -4.65 2.67 12.67
C PRO A 409 -6.03 2.57 13.35
N GLN A 410 -6.06 2.27 14.65
CA GLN A 410 -7.32 1.99 15.38
C GLN A 410 -8.33 3.16 15.41
N GLN A 411 -7.90 4.37 15.05
CA GLN A 411 -8.75 5.56 14.90
C GLN A 411 -9.59 5.50 13.60
N HIS A 412 -9.11 4.77 12.58
CA HIS A 412 -9.69 4.72 11.22
C HIS A 412 -9.86 3.27 10.70
N PRO A 413 -10.59 2.39 11.43
CA PRO A 413 -10.86 1.02 10.98
C PRO A 413 -11.79 0.97 9.76
N TRP A 414 -11.71 -0.11 8.98
CA TRP A 414 -12.57 -0.27 7.80
C TRP A 414 -14.06 -0.36 8.16
N SER A 415 -14.89 0.45 7.49
CA SER A 415 -16.33 0.44 7.71
C SER A 415 -16.93 -0.94 7.42
N GLY A 416 -17.76 -1.46 8.33
CA GLY A 416 -18.39 -2.78 8.20
C GLY A 416 -17.45 -3.97 8.45
N VAL A 417 -16.29 -3.75 9.06
CA VAL A 417 -15.34 -4.79 9.50
C VAL A 417 -15.16 -4.70 11.01
N ASP A 418 -15.43 -5.79 11.72
CA ASP A 418 -15.14 -5.90 13.17
C ASP A 418 -13.80 -6.62 13.37
N CYS A 419 -12.98 -6.09 14.29
CA CYS A 419 -11.60 -6.51 14.51
C CYS A 419 -11.36 -6.93 15.97
N GLN A 420 -10.73 -8.09 16.15
CA GLN A 420 -10.31 -8.61 17.45
C GLN A 420 -8.78 -8.70 17.54
N PHE A 421 -8.19 -8.31 18.67
CA PHE A 421 -6.75 -8.47 18.89
C PHE A 421 -6.40 -9.84 19.49
N ASP A 422 -5.69 -10.66 18.72
CA ASP A 422 -5.17 -11.94 19.20
C ASP A 422 -3.88 -11.69 20.02
N ASN A 423 -4.03 -11.67 21.34
CA ASN A 423 -2.92 -11.52 22.29
C ASN A 423 -1.86 -12.63 22.21
N THR A 424 -2.17 -13.79 21.64
CA THR A 424 -1.22 -14.92 21.48
C THR A 424 -0.38 -14.79 20.23
N LYS A 425 -0.96 -14.31 19.12
CA LYS A 425 -0.25 -14.00 17.87
C LYS A 425 0.36 -12.59 17.84
N ARG A 426 -0.15 -11.69 18.69
CA ARG A 426 0.07 -10.23 18.66
C ARG A 426 -0.31 -9.60 17.31
N GLN A 427 -1.48 -9.94 16.79
CA GLN A 427 -2.00 -9.40 15.52
C GLN A 427 -3.51 -9.14 15.64
N TRP A 428 -4.03 -8.21 14.84
CA TRP A 428 -5.46 -8.12 14.61
C TRP A 428 -5.94 -9.24 13.70
N VAL A 429 -7.15 -9.71 13.96
CA VAL A 429 -7.88 -10.71 13.17
C VAL A 429 -9.33 -10.24 12.98
N ILE A 430 -9.97 -10.68 11.90
CA ILE A 430 -11.32 -10.25 11.53
C ILE A 430 -12.34 -11.17 12.20
N ASP A 431 -13.15 -10.63 13.11
CA ASP A 431 -14.16 -11.40 13.83
C ASP A 431 -15.62 -11.05 13.45
N GLY A 432 -15.84 -9.97 12.71
CA GLY A 432 -17.15 -9.66 12.12
C GLY A 432 -17.09 -8.96 10.75
N LEU A 433 -18.15 -9.14 9.96
CA LEU A 433 -18.43 -8.40 8.72
C LEU A 433 -19.90 -7.99 8.70
N GLY A 434 -20.16 -6.69 8.74
CA GLY A 434 -21.50 -6.08 8.66
C GLY A 434 -21.63 -5.24 7.40
N LEU A 435 -22.25 -5.80 6.35
CA LEU A 435 -22.41 -5.18 5.03
C LEU A 435 -23.85 -5.35 4.49
N ASP A 436 -24.84 -5.38 5.39
CA ASP A 436 -26.25 -5.50 5.06
C ASP A 436 -26.83 -4.21 4.43
N ASN A 437 -27.80 -4.37 3.52
CA ASN A 437 -28.56 -3.28 2.91
C ASN A 437 -27.68 -2.21 2.20
N GLN A 438 -26.62 -2.64 1.51
CA GLN A 438 -25.65 -1.73 0.86
C GLN A 438 -25.77 -1.65 -0.66
N GLY A 439 -26.55 -2.54 -1.28
CA GLY A 439 -26.66 -2.69 -2.74
C GLY A 439 -25.49 -3.45 -3.36
N LEU A 440 -24.83 -4.33 -2.61
CA LEU A 440 -23.68 -5.11 -3.10
C LEU A 440 -24.11 -6.11 -4.17
N ARG A 441 -23.20 -6.39 -5.12
CA ARG A 441 -23.46 -7.23 -6.30
C ARG A 441 -22.35 -8.24 -6.50
N GLY A 442 -22.59 -9.25 -7.33
CA GLY A 442 -21.59 -10.27 -7.63
C GLY A 442 -21.72 -11.47 -6.71
N VAL A 443 -20.60 -12.09 -6.34
CA VAL A 443 -20.59 -13.42 -5.69
C VAL A 443 -19.79 -13.42 -4.39
N ILE A 444 -20.15 -14.30 -3.45
CA ILE A 444 -19.33 -14.58 -2.27
C ILE A 444 -18.13 -15.44 -2.71
N PRO A 445 -16.88 -14.94 -2.62
CA PRO A 445 -15.71 -15.67 -3.10
C PRO A 445 -15.33 -16.80 -2.13
N SER A 446 -14.69 -17.86 -2.64
CA SER A 446 -14.19 -18.97 -1.83
C SER A 446 -13.21 -18.56 -0.74
N ASP A 447 -12.45 -17.48 -0.99
CA ASP A 447 -11.44 -16.89 -0.10
C ASP A 447 -11.98 -16.42 1.24
N VAL A 448 -13.30 -16.26 1.39
CA VAL A 448 -13.96 -16.00 2.69
C VAL A 448 -13.55 -17.04 3.76
N SER A 449 -13.19 -18.26 3.36
CA SER A 449 -12.73 -19.30 4.29
C SER A 449 -11.36 -19.05 4.92
N LYS A 450 -10.59 -18.05 4.45
CA LYS A 450 -9.34 -17.61 5.09
C LYS A 450 -9.58 -16.80 6.38
N LEU A 451 -10.78 -16.24 6.55
CA LEU A 451 -11.20 -15.46 7.72
C LEU A 451 -11.51 -16.39 8.91
N GLN A 452 -10.51 -17.12 9.39
CA GLN A 452 -10.66 -18.23 10.34
C GLN A 452 -11.20 -17.80 11.72
N HIS A 453 -11.03 -16.53 12.09
CA HIS A 453 -11.48 -15.97 13.37
C HIS A 453 -12.92 -15.43 13.29
N LEU A 454 -13.51 -15.38 12.09
CA LEU A 454 -14.81 -14.74 11.82
C LEU A 454 -15.97 -15.41 12.56
N GLN A 455 -16.63 -14.63 13.41
CA GLN A 455 -17.75 -15.03 14.27
C GLN A 455 -19.09 -14.58 13.69
N SER A 456 -19.14 -13.44 13.00
CA SER A 456 -20.36 -12.88 12.41
C SER A 456 -20.20 -12.48 10.95
N ILE A 457 -21.19 -12.82 10.13
CA ILE A 457 -21.38 -12.28 8.77
C ILE A 457 -22.83 -11.83 8.64
N ASP A 458 -23.04 -10.56 8.27
CA ASP A 458 -24.30 -10.09 7.68
C ASP A 458 -24.04 -9.49 6.29
N LEU A 459 -24.64 -10.11 5.27
CA LEU A 459 -24.67 -9.63 3.88
C LEU A 459 -26.13 -9.50 3.40
N SER A 460 -27.11 -9.43 4.32
CA SER A 460 -28.52 -9.48 3.95
C SER A 460 -29.00 -8.22 3.20
N PHE A 461 -30.12 -8.33 2.49
CA PHE A 461 -30.73 -7.24 1.72
C PHE A 461 -29.76 -6.62 0.67
N ASN A 462 -29.07 -7.46 -0.08
CA ASN A 462 -28.17 -7.08 -1.16
C ASN A 462 -28.57 -7.78 -2.48
N GLU A 463 -27.85 -7.50 -3.56
CA GLU A 463 -28.05 -8.09 -4.90
C GLU A 463 -26.98 -9.16 -5.20
N LEU A 464 -26.58 -9.94 -4.18
CA LEU A 464 -25.58 -11.00 -4.33
C LEU A 464 -26.18 -12.24 -5.01
N ASN A 465 -25.45 -12.81 -5.94
CA ASN A 465 -25.87 -13.92 -6.79
C ASN A 465 -24.81 -15.05 -6.81
N GLY A 466 -24.97 -16.01 -7.73
CA GLY A 466 -24.16 -17.22 -7.76
C GLY A 466 -24.60 -18.20 -6.68
N SER A 467 -23.67 -18.98 -6.15
CA SER A 467 -23.92 -20.00 -5.12
C SER A 467 -23.10 -19.74 -3.86
N ILE A 468 -23.64 -20.05 -2.68
CA ILE A 468 -22.89 -20.03 -1.42
C ILE A 468 -21.70 -21.00 -1.52
N PRO A 469 -20.44 -20.54 -1.37
CA PRO A 469 -19.28 -21.41 -1.53
C PRO A 469 -19.18 -22.43 -0.40
N GLU A 470 -18.88 -23.69 -0.72
CA GLU A 470 -18.74 -24.75 0.29
C GLU A 470 -17.64 -24.46 1.33
N SER A 471 -16.64 -23.68 0.94
CA SER A 471 -15.54 -23.23 1.81
C SER A 471 -16.02 -22.34 2.97
N LEU A 472 -17.16 -21.67 2.86
CA LEU A 472 -17.76 -20.91 3.96
C LEU A 472 -18.05 -21.81 5.18
N GLY A 473 -18.36 -23.10 4.94
CA GLY A 473 -18.54 -24.09 6.00
C GLY A 473 -17.25 -24.59 6.66
N GLN A 474 -16.07 -24.13 6.22
CA GLN A 474 -14.78 -24.35 6.88
C GLN A 474 -14.58 -23.39 8.07
N LEU A 475 -15.33 -22.29 8.13
CA LEU A 475 -15.28 -21.37 9.27
C LEU A 475 -15.86 -22.05 10.51
N THR A 476 -14.99 -22.43 11.45
CA THR A 476 -15.36 -23.13 12.68
C THR A 476 -15.85 -22.16 13.76
N SER A 477 -15.34 -20.93 13.76
CA SER A 477 -15.67 -19.82 14.67
C SER A 477 -17.04 -19.17 14.40
N LEU A 478 -17.61 -19.39 13.21
CA LEU A 478 -18.79 -18.68 12.71
C LEU A 478 -20.06 -19.04 13.49
N GLN A 479 -20.63 -18.03 14.16
CA GLN A 479 -21.84 -18.12 14.98
C GLN A 479 -23.05 -17.49 14.29
N THR A 480 -22.87 -16.39 13.56
CA THR A 480 -23.94 -15.71 12.81
C THR A 480 -23.60 -15.69 11.32
N LEU A 481 -24.56 -16.05 10.47
CA LEU A 481 -24.47 -15.93 9.01
C LEU A 481 -25.84 -15.52 8.47
N ASN A 482 -26.01 -14.25 8.13
CA ASN A 482 -27.24 -13.75 7.55
C ASN A 482 -27.02 -13.41 6.07
N LEU A 483 -27.63 -14.20 5.19
CA LEU A 483 -27.62 -14.02 3.73
C LEU A 483 -29.03 -13.76 3.19
N ASN A 484 -29.97 -13.36 4.05
CA ASN A 484 -31.36 -13.09 3.70
C ASN A 484 -31.52 -12.06 2.57
N GLY A 485 -32.58 -12.16 1.77
CA GLY A 485 -32.95 -11.13 0.80
C GLY A 485 -31.84 -10.85 -0.21
N ASN A 486 -31.45 -11.88 -0.98
CA ASN A 486 -30.42 -11.84 -2.01
C ASN A 486 -30.82 -12.75 -3.20
N ASP A 487 -30.10 -12.66 -4.32
CA ASP A 487 -30.31 -13.47 -5.53
C ASP A 487 -29.50 -14.79 -5.54
N LEU A 488 -29.13 -15.33 -4.37
CA LEU A 488 -28.31 -16.55 -4.28
C LEU A 488 -29.07 -17.79 -4.78
N SER A 489 -28.32 -18.73 -5.34
CA SER A 489 -28.84 -19.85 -6.11
C SER A 489 -28.11 -21.18 -5.88
N GLY A 490 -28.80 -22.28 -6.17
CA GLY A 490 -28.25 -23.64 -6.02
C GLY A 490 -28.45 -24.23 -4.62
N ARG A 491 -27.68 -25.26 -4.28
CA ARG A 491 -27.81 -25.99 -3.01
C ARG A 491 -27.04 -25.26 -1.90
N VAL A 492 -27.67 -25.08 -0.73
CA VAL A 492 -26.97 -24.61 0.48
C VAL A 492 -25.97 -25.69 0.94
N PRO A 493 -24.68 -25.37 1.16
CA PRO A 493 -23.67 -26.36 1.58
C PRO A 493 -24.06 -27.15 2.83
N ALA A 494 -23.87 -28.47 2.79
CA ALA A 494 -24.21 -29.37 3.90
C ALA A 494 -23.41 -29.07 5.18
N SER A 495 -22.21 -28.51 5.03
CA SER A 495 -21.33 -28.01 6.11
C SER A 495 -21.92 -26.83 6.90
N LEU A 496 -22.90 -26.13 6.33
CA LEU A 496 -23.70 -25.07 6.98
C LEU A 496 -25.05 -25.61 7.45
N GLY A 497 -25.77 -26.35 6.59
CA GLY A 497 -27.11 -26.88 6.89
C GLY A 497 -27.17 -28.04 7.90
N GLY A 498 -26.04 -28.70 8.18
CA GLY A 498 -25.97 -29.93 8.98
C GLY A 498 -25.50 -29.77 10.44
N ARG A 499 -25.36 -28.54 10.97
CA ARG A 499 -24.80 -28.29 12.32
C ARG A 499 -25.90 -28.10 13.38
N PRO A 500 -26.23 -29.09 14.23
CA PRO A 500 -27.16 -28.92 15.37
C PRO A 500 -26.47 -28.21 16.54
N LEU A 501 -26.06 -26.96 16.35
CA LEU A 501 -25.36 -26.16 17.36
C LEU A 501 -26.32 -25.12 17.95
N HIS A 502 -26.67 -25.29 19.22
CA HIS A 502 -27.73 -24.55 19.94
C HIS A 502 -27.49 -23.02 20.09
N ARG A 503 -26.39 -22.50 19.54
CA ARG A 503 -25.93 -21.10 19.61
C ARG A 503 -25.65 -20.47 18.24
N VAL A 504 -25.86 -21.20 17.15
CA VAL A 504 -25.58 -20.72 15.77
C VAL A 504 -26.85 -20.20 15.12
N ARG A 505 -26.76 -19.06 14.42
CA ARG A 505 -27.86 -18.35 13.75
C ARG A 505 -27.54 -18.15 12.28
N PHE A 506 -27.95 -19.11 11.45
CA PHE A 506 -27.80 -19.04 10.00
C PHE A 506 -29.15 -18.74 9.35
N ASN A 507 -29.20 -17.71 8.49
CA ASN A 507 -30.40 -17.28 7.77
C ASN A 507 -30.15 -17.25 6.25
N PHE A 508 -31.01 -17.95 5.52
CA PHE A 508 -30.95 -18.12 4.06
C PHE A 508 -32.31 -17.88 3.38
N THR A 509 -33.30 -17.31 4.09
CA THR A 509 -34.63 -17.06 3.52
C THR A 509 -34.60 -15.95 2.46
N ASP A 510 -35.70 -15.81 1.72
CA ASP A 510 -35.89 -14.73 0.73
C ASP A 510 -34.81 -14.71 -0.38
N ASN A 511 -34.22 -15.88 -0.63
CA ASN A 511 -33.33 -16.17 -1.76
C ASN A 511 -34.02 -17.16 -2.69
N ALA A 512 -34.68 -16.65 -3.74
CA ALA A 512 -35.53 -17.45 -4.63
C ALA A 512 -34.78 -18.54 -5.42
N GLY A 513 -33.44 -18.48 -5.48
CA GLY A 513 -32.58 -19.46 -6.13
C GLY A 513 -32.15 -20.65 -5.24
N LEU A 514 -32.14 -20.51 -3.92
CA LEU A 514 -31.55 -21.53 -3.02
C LEU A 514 -32.43 -22.79 -2.85
N CYS A 515 -31.83 -23.89 -2.40
CA CYS A 515 -32.51 -25.15 -2.10
C CYS A 515 -31.72 -26.06 -1.13
N GLY A 516 -32.39 -27.08 -0.57
CA GLY A 516 -31.72 -28.27 -0.01
C GLY A 516 -31.51 -28.31 1.50
N ILE A 517 -32.10 -27.38 2.27
CA ILE A 517 -32.15 -27.41 3.74
C ILE A 517 -33.60 -27.23 4.23
N PRO A 518 -33.95 -27.66 5.46
CA PRO A 518 -35.28 -27.41 6.03
C PRO A 518 -35.64 -25.92 6.00
N GLY A 519 -36.87 -25.61 5.60
CA GLY A 519 -37.34 -24.23 5.40
C GLY A 519 -37.11 -23.68 3.97
N LEU A 520 -36.24 -24.30 3.17
CA LEU A 520 -36.11 -24.02 1.74
C LEU A 520 -36.71 -25.16 0.89
N ARG A 521 -36.89 -24.89 -0.40
CA ARG A 521 -37.35 -25.88 -1.40
C ARG A 521 -36.35 -27.02 -1.57
N GLU A 522 -36.84 -28.19 -1.98
CA GLU A 522 -35.98 -29.30 -2.40
C GLU A 522 -35.22 -28.98 -3.70
N CYS A 523 -33.99 -29.49 -3.82
CA CYS A 523 -33.20 -29.33 -5.04
C CYS A 523 -33.61 -30.37 -6.10
N GLY A 524 -34.08 -29.92 -7.25
CA GLY A 524 -34.44 -30.78 -8.39
C GLY A 524 -34.18 -30.12 -9.74
N PRO A 525 -34.32 -30.85 -10.87
CA PRO A 525 -34.09 -30.30 -12.20
C PRO A 525 -35.10 -29.18 -12.52
N HIS A 526 -34.60 -27.96 -12.69
CA HIS A 526 -35.39 -26.73 -12.91
C HIS A 526 -36.00 -26.62 -14.32
N LEU A 527 -36.77 -27.63 -14.71
CA LEU A 527 -37.71 -27.52 -15.82
C LEU A 527 -38.86 -26.59 -15.41
N SER A 528 -38.86 -25.38 -15.96
CA SER A 528 -39.98 -24.42 -15.90
C SER A 528 -41.31 -25.10 -16.23
N VAL A 529 -42.42 -24.62 -15.66
CA VAL A 529 -43.77 -25.08 -16.01
C VAL A 529 -44.01 -24.98 -17.52
N ALA A 530 -43.54 -23.91 -18.15
CA ALA A 530 -43.59 -23.74 -19.61
C ALA A 530 -42.74 -24.79 -20.37
N ALA A 531 -41.59 -25.21 -19.82
CA ALA A 531 -40.76 -26.26 -20.42
C ALA A 531 -41.41 -27.66 -20.27
N LYS A 532 -42.03 -27.94 -19.11
CA LYS A 532 -42.81 -29.17 -18.88
C LYS A 532 -44.00 -29.27 -19.83
N ILE A 533 -44.75 -28.17 -19.99
CA ILE A 533 -45.86 -28.06 -20.97
C ILE A 533 -45.33 -28.19 -22.40
N GLY A 534 -44.22 -27.51 -22.74
CA GLY A 534 -43.61 -27.57 -24.08
C GLY A 534 -43.17 -28.98 -24.49
N MET A 535 -42.56 -29.75 -23.57
CA MET A 535 -42.23 -31.15 -23.83
C MET A 535 -43.48 -32.02 -23.99
N ALA A 536 -44.52 -31.84 -23.15
CA ALA A 536 -45.78 -32.57 -23.30
C ALA A 536 -46.47 -32.26 -24.64
N PHE A 537 -46.45 -31.00 -25.08
CA PHE A 537 -47.00 -30.57 -26.37
C PHE A 537 -46.18 -31.14 -27.54
N GLY A 538 -44.84 -31.15 -27.44
CA GLY A 538 -43.96 -31.77 -28.43
C GLY A 538 -44.19 -33.27 -28.59
N VAL A 539 -44.38 -34.00 -27.48
CA VAL A 539 -44.74 -35.43 -27.49
C VAL A 539 -46.13 -35.65 -28.12
N LEU A 540 -47.12 -34.81 -27.80
CA LEU A 540 -48.46 -34.89 -28.40
C LEU A 540 -48.42 -34.67 -29.93
N VAL A 541 -47.65 -33.68 -30.38
CA VAL A 541 -47.45 -33.38 -31.81
C VAL A 541 -46.70 -34.52 -32.52
N ALA A 542 -45.65 -35.08 -31.92
CA ALA A 542 -44.95 -36.24 -32.46
C ALA A 542 -45.87 -37.48 -32.57
N PHE A 543 -46.72 -37.72 -31.56
CA PHE A 543 -47.72 -38.79 -31.60
C PHE A 543 -48.76 -38.57 -32.71
N LEU A 544 -49.25 -37.34 -32.90
CA LEU A 544 -50.13 -36.99 -34.01
C LEU A 544 -49.47 -37.24 -35.38
N PHE A 545 -48.20 -36.88 -35.57
CA PHE A 545 -47.46 -37.20 -36.79
C PHE A 545 -47.33 -38.71 -37.02
N LEU A 546 -47.08 -39.51 -35.97
CA LEU A 546 -47.03 -40.97 -36.08
C LEU A 546 -48.40 -41.57 -36.45
N VAL A 547 -49.50 -41.07 -35.88
CA VAL A 547 -50.87 -41.50 -36.23
C VAL A 547 -51.22 -41.14 -37.67
N VAL A 548 -50.87 -39.92 -38.14
CA VAL A 548 -51.07 -39.51 -39.53
C VAL A 548 -50.20 -40.36 -40.47
N PHE A 549 -48.95 -40.64 -40.13
CA PHE A 549 -48.07 -41.51 -40.93
C PHE A 549 -48.61 -42.93 -41.02
N ALA A 550 -49.08 -43.51 -39.90
CA ALA A 550 -49.71 -44.82 -39.86
C ALA A 550 -51.01 -44.88 -40.68
N ALA A 551 -51.85 -43.84 -40.63
CA ALA A 551 -53.07 -43.73 -41.44
C ALA A 551 -52.75 -43.61 -42.95
N CYS A 552 -51.75 -42.81 -43.32
CA CYS A 552 -51.24 -42.72 -44.69
C CYS A 552 -50.65 -44.04 -45.18
N TRP A 553 -49.89 -44.75 -44.34
CA TRP A 553 -49.33 -46.07 -44.66
C TRP A 553 -50.43 -47.14 -44.81
N TRP A 554 -51.43 -47.17 -43.92
CA TRP A 554 -52.61 -48.02 -44.03
C TRP A 554 -53.36 -47.73 -45.35
N LYS A 555 -53.63 -46.46 -45.67
CA LYS A 555 -54.33 -46.07 -46.91
C LYS A 555 -53.53 -46.40 -48.17
N ARG A 556 -52.20 -46.27 -48.13
CA ARG A 556 -51.30 -46.75 -49.20
C ARG A 556 -51.35 -48.28 -49.33
N ARG A 557 -51.35 -49.03 -48.22
CA ARG A 557 -51.48 -50.51 -48.21
C ARG A 557 -52.84 -50.97 -48.74
N GLN A 558 -53.94 -50.30 -48.37
CA GLN A 558 -55.28 -50.51 -48.94
C GLN A 558 -55.28 -50.33 -50.47
N ASN A 559 -54.66 -49.26 -50.97
CA ASN A 559 -54.57 -49.01 -52.41
C ASN A 559 -53.72 -50.06 -53.14
N ILE A 560 -52.61 -50.53 -52.54
CA ILE A 560 -51.80 -51.62 -53.10
C ILE A 560 -52.61 -52.92 -53.17
N ILE A 561 -53.34 -53.29 -52.11
CA ILE A 561 -54.19 -54.49 -52.09
C ILE A 561 -55.34 -54.39 -53.11
N ARG A 562 -55.93 -53.20 -53.31
CA ARG A 562 -56.91 -52.95 -54.39
C ARG A 562 -56.27 -53.11 -55.78
N GLY A 563 -55.06 -52.59 -55.98
CA GLY A 563 -54.28 -52.79 -57.22
C GLY A 563 -53.97 -54.26 -57.50
N GLN A 564 -53.58 -55.03 -56.49
CA GLN A 564 -53.34 -56.47 -56.61
C GLN A 564 -54.62 -57.25 -56.98
N LYS A 565 -55.78 -56.87 -56.41
CA LYS A 565 -57.08 -57.46 -56.82
C LYS A 565 -57.48 -57.11 -58.26
N LEU A 566 -57.08 -55.96 -58.78
CA LEU A 566 -57.30 -55.58 -60.19
C LEU A 566 -56.31 -56.26 -61.15
N ALA A 567 -55.09 -56.54 -60.71
CA ALA A 567 -54.10 -57.29 -61.49
C ALA A 567 -54.44 -58.79 -61.58
N ALA A 568 -54.85 -59.41 -60.46
CA ALA A 568 -55.24 -60.82 -60.39
C ALA A 568 -56.51 -61.17 -61.19
N ALA A 569 -57.25 -60.17 -61.69
CA ALA A 569 -58.44 -60.33 -62.51
C ALA A 569 -58.15 -60.29 -64.04
N ARG A 570 -56.88 -60.44 -64.45
CA ARG A 570 -56.45 -60.13 -65.84
C ARG A 570 -55.60 -61.19 -66.55
N GLU A 571 -55.54 -62.42 -66.04
CA GLU A 571 -54.87 -63.55 -66.70
C GLU A 571 -55.83 -64.74 -66.93
N ALA A 572 -55.57 -65.52 -67.99
CA ALA A 572 -56.35 -66.65 -68.52
C ALA A 572 -57.66 -66.26 -69.30
N PRO A 573 -58.10 -67.04 -70.32
CA PRO A 573 -57.64 -66.73 -71.68
C PRO A 573 -58.69 -66.82 -72.84
N TYR A 574 -58.24 -66.37 -74.03
CA TYR A 574 -58.72 -66.68 -75.40
C TYR A 574 -60.02 -66.04 -75.96
N ALA A 575 -59.86 -65.26 -77.04
CA ALA A 575 -60.60 -65.37 -78.32
C ALA A 575 -59.84 -64.60 -79.45
N LYS A 576 -60.11 -64.87 -80.74
CA LYS A 576 -59.40 -64.30 -81.92
C LYS A 576 -60.30 -63.59 -82.95
N SER A 577 -59.93 -62.37 -83.37
CA SER A 577 -60.00 -61.84 -84.76
C SER A 577 -59.36 -60.44 -84.78
N ARG A 578 -58.32 -60.10 -85.55
CA ARG A 578 -58.00 -60.21 -86.99
C ARG A 578 -58.63 -59.11 -87.87
N THR A 579 -57.86 -58.04 -88.09
CA THR A 579 -57.76 -57.31 -89.37
C THR A 579 -56.29 -56.97 -89.64
N GLN A 580 -55.93 -56.83 -90.91
CA GLN A 580 -54.59 -56.42 -91.38
C GLN A 580 -54.75 -55.12 -92.17
N PHE A 581 -53.78 -54.21 -92.11
CA PHE A 581 -53.43 -53.37 -93.26
C PHE A 581 -51.95 -52.97 -93.21
N THR A 582 -51.37 -52.71 -94.38
CA THR A 582 -49.92 -52.56 -94.60
C THR A 582 -49.54 -51.17 -95.11
N ARG A 583 -48.38 -50.65 -94.69
CA ARG A 583 -47.37 -50.10 -95.61
C ARG A 583 -46.05 -49.73 -94.93
N ASP A 584 -44.96 -50.00 -95.63
CA ASP A 584 -43.60 -49.48 -95.40
C ASP A 584 -43.44 -48.05 -95.95
N VAL A 585 -42.37 -47.36 -95.53
CA VAL A 585 -41.47 -46.56 -96.40
C VAL A 585 -40.20 -46.15 -95.63
N GLN A 586 -39.07 -46.01 -96.33
CA GLN A 586 -37.75 -45.65 -95.78
C GLN A 586 -37.35 -44.18 -96.07
N MET A 587 -36.18 -43.80 -95.53
CA MET A 587 -35.32 -42.62 -95.84
C MET A 587 -35.64 -41.30 -95.09
N GLY A 588 -34.65 -40.51 -94.64
CA GLY A 588 -33.20 -40.82 -94.45
C GLY A 588 -32.24 -39.62 -94.58
N LYS A 589 -31.15 -39.61 -93.78
CA LYS A 589 -29.97 -38.67 -93.82
C LYS A 589 -30.29 -37.18 -93.50
N HIS A 590 -29.40 -36.28 -93.05
CA HIS A 590 -27.96 -36.27 -92.66
C HIS A 590 -27.75 -35.13 -91.59
N HIS A 591 -26.59 -34.61 -91.13
CA HIS A 591 -25.15 -34.75 -91.47
C HIS A 591 -24.20 -34.76 -90.22
N ARG A 592 -23.28 -33.80 -90.07
CA ARG A 592 -22.11 -33.65 -89.14
C ARG A 592 -21.41 -32.28 -89.42
N PRO A 593 -20.26 -31.84 -88.83
CA PRO A 593 -19.84 -31.70 -87.42
C PRO A 593 -18.99 -30.38 -87.16
N HIS A 594 -17.96 -30.41 -86.27
CA HIS A 594 -16.87 -29.42 -86.00
C HIS A 594 -17.23 -28.13 -85.18
N GLU A 595 -16.62 -27.86 -83.99
CA GLU A 595 -15.36 -27.13 -83.63
C GLU A 595 -15.58 -25.63 -83.29
N THR A 596 -14.75 -24.85 -82.56
CA THR A 596 -13.43 -25.04 -81.88
C THR A 596 -13.31 -24.12 -80.62
N SER A 597 -12.18 -24.18 -79.87
CA SER A 597 -11.70 -23.19 -78.86
C SER A 597 -10.41 -22.51 -79.43
N PRO A 598 -9.51 -21.73 -78.74
CA PRO A 598 -9.44 -21.20 -77.34
C PRO A 598 -8.82 -19.76 -77.17
N ARG A 599 -8.45 -19.38 -75.91
CA ARG A 599 -7.56 -18.25 -75.45
C ARG A 599 -8.13 -16.81 -75.58
N GLY A 600 -7.74 -15.81 -74.76
CA GLY A 600 -6.86 -15.67 -73.57
C GLY A 600 -6.58 -14.16 -73.32
N GLY A 601 -6.07 -13.62 -72.19
CA GLY A 601 -5.65 -14.13 -70.87
C GLY A 601 -4.97 -13.00 -70.03
N ASN A 602 -4.58 -13.28 -68.77
CA ASN A 602 -3.71 -12.45 -67.87
C ASN A 602 -4.28 -11.08 -67.38
N ASN A 603 -3.81 -10.43 -66.29
CA ASN A 603 -2.66 -10.67 -65.37
C ASN A 603 -2.96 -10.14 -63.94
N GLU A 604 -2.27 -10.70 -62.90
CA GLU A 604 -1.91 -10.10 -61.57
C GLU A 604 -3.01 -9.46 -60.65
N SER A 605 -2.91 -9.38 -59.32
CA SER A 605 -1.78 -9.47 -58.37
C SER A 605 -2.18 -10.11 -57.00
N SER A 606 -1.27 -10.15 -56.01
CA SER A 606 -1.40 -10.96 -54.76
C SER A 606 -1.45 -10.09 -53.45
N PRO A 607 -1.02 -10.50 -52.22
CA PRO A 607 -1.94 -10.39 -51.05
C PRO A 607 -1.40 -9.67 -49.78
N HIS A 608 -2.30 -9.31 -48.86
CA HIS A 608 -2.02 -9.07 -47.41
C HIS A 608 -3.32 -9.39 -46.62
N LEU A 609 -3.41 -9.88 -45.37
CA LEU A 609 -2.59 -9.99 -44.13
C LEU A 609 -3.14 -9.12 -42.98
N LEU A 610 -3.26 -9.78 -41.81
CA LEU A 610 -3.28 -9.27 -40.41
C LEU A 610 -4.60 -8.87 -39.70
N SER A 611 -4.55 -9.20 -38.40
CA SER A 611 -5.32 -8.74 -37.21
C SER A 611 -6.85 -8.68 -37.31
#